data_AF-A0A0S8K5N3-F1
#
_entry.id   AF-A0A0S8K5N3-F1
#
_cell.length_a   1.000
_cell.length_b   1.000
_cell.length_c   1.000
_cell.angle_alpha   90.00
_cell.angle_beta   90.00
_cell.angle_gamma   90.00
#
_symmetry.space_group_name_H-M   'P 1'
#
loop_
_entity.id
_entity.type
_entity.pdbx_description
1 polymer ?
#
loop_
_entity_poly.entity_id
_entity_poly.type
_entity_poly.pdbx_seq_one_letter_code
_entity_poly.pdbx_strand_id
1 'polypeptide(L)' 'MFVAAANRTGEEYTYSFFGASTVVGPSGEISSAMDEEAEGYALASIDLDEVRKKREDTQLLQVRQPRSYREIVRMY' A
#
# COMPACT_ATOMS: atom_id res chain seq x y z
N MET A 1 1.54 -8.73 1.10
CA MET A 1 2.52 -7.88 1.80
C MET A 1 1.72 -6.77 2.47
N PHE A 2 2.14 -6.26 3.62
CA PHE A 2 1.55 -5.05 4.18
C PHE A 2 2.15 -3.81 3.53
N VAL A 3 1.35 -2.77 3.34
CA VAL A 3 1.77 -1.48 2.78
C VAL A 3 1.31 -0.38 3.73
N ALA A 4 2.23 0.46 4.18
CA ALA A 4 1.91 1.68 4.89
C ALA A 4 2.13 2.87 3.95
N ALA A 5 1.05 3.58 3.63
CA ALA A 5 1.08 4.82 2.87
C ALA A 5 0.89 5.99 3.83
N ALA A 6 1.91 6.81 3.98
CA ALA A 6 1.86 8.01 4.81
C ALA A 6 1.83 9.24 3.91
N ASN A 7 0.93 10.16 4.21
CA ASN A 7 0.79 11.43 3.51
C ASN A 7 0.69 12.58 4.52
N ARG A 8 1.05 13.77 4.07
CA ARG A 8 0.92 15.00 4.85
C ARG A 8 -0.55 15.44 4.87
N THR A 9 -0.94 16.12 5.95
CA THR A 9 -2.23 16.79 6.12
C THR A 9 -2.00 18.29 6.31
N GLY A 10 -2.93 19.12 5.84
CA GLY A 10 -2.93 20.58 6.02
C GLY A 10 -2.78 21.36 4.72
N GLU A 11 -2.74 22.68 4.83
CA GLU A 11 -2.63 23.60 3.70
C GLU A 11 -1.32 24.41 3.76
N GLU A 12 -0.63 24.49 2.64
CA GLU A 12 0.43 25.46 2.35
C GLU A 12 -0.10 26.48 1.33
N TYR A 13 0.56 27.64 1.20
CA TYR A 13 0.11 28.75 0.33
C TYR A 13 -0.23 28.36 -1.12
N THR A 14 0.36 27.28 -1.64
CA THR A 14 0.17 26.83 -3.03
C THR A 14 -0.47 25.43 -3.12
N TYR A 15 -0.51 24.67 -2.02
CA TYR A 15 -0.89 23.26 -2.05
C TYR A 15 -1.76 22.89 -0.85
N SER A 16 -2.84 22.18 -1.10
CA SER A 16 -3.60 21.46 -0.07
C SER A 16 -3.19 19.98 -0.08
N PHE A 17 -2.89 19.46 1.10
CA PHE A 17 -2.56 18.05 1.29
C PHE A 17 -3.78 17.30 1.83
N PHE A 18 -4.17 16.23 1.15
CA PHE A 18 -5.39 15.46 1.44
C PHE A 18 -5.23 14.42 2.56
N GLY A 19 -4.04 14.27 3.16
CA GLY A 19 -3.84 13.26 4.20
C GLY A 19 -4.17 11.85 3.71
N ALA A 20 -5.10 11.17 4.39
CA ALA A 20 -5.54 9.81 4.11
C ALA A 20 -4.44 8.74 4.25
N SER A 21 -3.57 8.93 5.25
CA SER A 21 -2.56 7.93 5.60
C SER A 21 -3.23 6.60 5.95
N THR A 22 -2.80 5.51 5.30
CA THR A 22 -3.51 4.23 5.34
C THR A 22 -2.52 3.06 5.46
N VAL A 23 -2.91 2.03 6.24
CA VAL A 23 -2.24 0.73 6.28
C VAL A 23 -3.11 -0.30 5.57
N VAL A 24 -2.54 -0.96 4.56
CA VAL A 24 -3.22 -1.95 3.74
C VAL A 24 -2.60 -3.33 3.96
N GLY A 25 -3.47 -4.31 4.15
CA GLY A 25 -3.13 -5.71 4.37
C GLY A 25 -2.75 -6.47 3.09
N PRO A 26 -2.20 -7.69 3.24
CA PRO A 26 -1.80 -8.54 2.13
C PRO A 26 -2.93 -8.94 1.20
N SER A 27 -4.19 -8.90 1.66
CA SER A 27 -5.35 -9.20 0.82
C SER A 27 -5.93 -7.97 0.11
N GLY A 28 -5.45 -6.77 0.46
CA GLY A 28 -6.03 -5.49 0.02
C GLY A 28 -7.02 -4.89 1.03
N GLU A 29 -7.20 -5.50 2.21
CA GLU A 29 -8.01 -4.90 3.27
C GLU A 29 -7.34 -3.65 3.86
N ILE A 30 -8.15 -2.65 4.23
CA ILE A 30 -7.66 -1.46 4.95
C ILE A 30 -7.67 -1.78 6.44
N SER A 31 -6.48 -1.88 7.05
CA SER A 31 -6.32 -2.18 8.47
C SER A 31 -6.48 -0.93 9.34
N SER A 32 -6.02 0.22 8.85
CA SER A 32 -6.24 1.53 9.48
C SER A 32 -6.20 2.62 8.42
N ALA A 33 -7.04 3.63 8.58
CA ALA A 33 -7.07 4.83 7.75
C ALA A 33 -7.18 6.05 8.65
N MET A 34 -6.41 7.08 8.34
CA MET A 34 -6.53 8.40 8.95
C MET A 34 -7.52 9.27 8.19
N ASP A 35 -8.17 10.16 8.93
CA ASP A 35 -9.01 11.21 8.35
C ASP A 35 -8.17 12.24 7.60
N GLU A 36 -8.78 12.94 6.65
CA GLU A 36 -8.10 13.80 5.68
C GLU A 36 -7.53 15.07 6.33
N GLU A 37 -8.26 15.66 7.28
CA GLU A 37 -7.97 16.98 7.86
C GLU A 37 -7.33 16.92 9.26
N ALA A 38 -7.24 15.75 9.89
CA ALA A 38 -6.79 15.61 11.26
C ALA A 38 -5.32 15.17 11.38
N GLU A 39 -4.51 15.96 12.08
CA GLU A 39 -3.21 15.49 12.57
C GLU A 39 -3.40 14.37 13.60
N GLY A 40 -2.67 13.28 13.45
CA GLY A 40 -2.80 12.14 14.34
C GLY A 40 -1.86 10.98 14.02
N TYR A 41 -2.13 9.82 14.63
CA TYR A 41 -1.36 8.61 14.44
C TYR A 41 -2.28 7.44 14.08
N ALA A 42 -2.03 6.79 12.95
CA ALA A 42 -2.61 5.50 12.64
C ALA A 42 -1.76 4.38 13.24
N LEU A 43 -2.37 3.55 14.09
CA LEU A 43 -1.76 2.36 14.66
C LEU A 43 -2.46 1.13 14.10
N ALA A 44 -1.67 0.13 13.70
CA ALA A 44 -2.17 -1.16 13.24
C ALA A 44 -1.26 -2.27 13.76
N SER A 45 -1.86 -3.30 14.38
CA SER A 45 -1.17 -4.55 14.70
C SER A 45 -1.21 -5.45 13.46
N ILE A 46 -0.06 -5.83 12.93
CA ILE A 46 0.05 -6.67 11.74
C ILE A 46 0.66 -8.02 12.09
N ASP A 47 0.10 -9.10 11.51
CA ASP A 47 0.67 -10.44 11.57
C ASP A 47 1.38 -10.77 10.25
N LEU A 48 2.69 -10.95 10.32
CA LEU A 48 3.51 -11.23 9.13
C LEU A 48 3.25 -12.62 8.53
N ASP A 49 2.69 -13.56 9.32
CA ASP A 49 2.37 -14.91 8.83
C ASP A 49 1.23 -14.89 7.80
N GLU A 50 0.36 -13.89 7.84
CA GLU A 50 -0.70 -13.69 6.84
C GLU A 50 -0.13 -13.47 5.43
N VAL A 51 1.04 -12.81 5.33
CA VAL A 51 1.70 -12.62 4.04
C VAL A 51 2.10 -13.95 3.42
N ARG A 52 2.52 -14.91 4.25
CA ARG A 52 2.91 -16.24 3.78
C ARG A 52 1.69 -17.01 3.26
N LYS A 53 0.61 -17.06 4.06
CA LYS A 53 -0.66 -17.69 3.67
C LYS A 53 -1.15 -17.13 2.34
N LYS A 54 -1.20 -15.80 2.21
CA LYS A 54 -1.70 -15.16 0.98
C LYS A 54 -0.82 -15.43 -0.25
N ARG A 55 0.49 -15.57 -0.08
CA ARG A 55 1.40 -15.96 -1.18
C ARG A 55 1.20 -17.41 -1.61
N GLU A 56 0.96 -18.31 -0.67
CA GLU A 56 0.66 -19.72 -0.94
C GLU A 56 -0.68 -19.87 -1.66
N ASP A 57 -1.70 -19.12 -1.25
CA ASP A 57 -3.03 -19.14 -1.88
C ASP A 57 -3.02 -18.61 -3.32
N THR A 58 -2.38 -17.46 -3.54
CA THR A 58 -2.48 -16.75 -4.82
C THR A 58 -1.43 -17.17 -5.84
N GLN A 59 -0.28 -17.70 -5.39
CA GLN A 59 0.86 -18.15 -6.20
C GLN A 59 1.31 -17.17 -7.29
N LEU A 60 1.01 -15.87 -7.12
CA LEU A 60 1.21 -14.85 -8.17
C LEU A 60 2.66 -14.78 -8.64
N LEU A 61 3.62 -15.07 -7.75
CA LEU A 61 5.05 -15.08 -8.07
C LEU A 61 5.43 -16.22 -9.03
N GLN A 62 4.76 -17.37 -8.96
CA GLN A 62 5.04 -18.54 -9.79
C GLN A 62 4.52 -18.38 -11.22
N VAL A 63 3.39 -17.70 -11.37
CA VAL A 63 2.76 -17.47 -12.69
C VAL A 63 3.33 -16.27 -13.44
N ARG A 64 4.32 -15.56 -12.88
CA ARG A 64 4.98 -14.45 -13.58
C ARG A 64 5.73 -14.96 -14.80
N GLN A 65 5.65 -14.22 -15.89
CA GLN A 65 6.44 -14.45 -17.10
C GLN A 65 7.34 -13.23 -17.37
N PRO A 66 8.48 -13.10 -16.67
CA PRO A 66 9.36 -11.94 -16.82
C PRO A 66 9.79 -11.67 -18.26
N ARG A 67 9.92 -12.72 -19.07
CA ARG A 67 10.27 -12.61 -20.51
C ARG A 67 9.24 -11.81 -21.31
N SER A 68 7.97 -11.83 -20.90
CA SER A 68 6.87 -11.13 -21.56
C SER A 68 6.76 -9.66 -21.14
N TYR A 69 7.49 -9.21 -20.11
CA TYR A 69 7.40 -7.84 -19.58
C TYR A 69 8.30 -6.83 -20.30
N ARG A 70 8.92 -7.22 -21.41
CA ARG A 70 9.86 -6.37 -22.16
C ARG A 70 9.24 -5.03 -22.58
N GLU A 71 7.97 -5.03 -22.97
CA GLU A 71 7.24 -3.81 -23.34
C GLU A 71 7.00 -2.87 -22.15
N ILE A 72 6.80 -3.40 -20.95
CA ILE A 72 6.55 -2.60 -19.73
C ILE A 72 7.85 -1.94 -19.23
N VAL A 73 8.98 -2.62 -19.41
CA VAL A 73 10.29 -2.16 -18.91
C VAL A 73 11.03 -1.29 -19.93
N ARG A 74 10.53 -1.22 -21.17
CA ARG A 74 11.14 -0.39 -22.21
C ARG A 74 11.04 1.09 -21.82
N MET A 75 12.16 1.73 -21.51
CA MET A 75 12.27 3.18 -21.59
C MET A 75 12.13 3.52 -23.08
N TYR A 76 11.16 4.39 -23.41
CA TYR A 76 10.81 4.85 -24.75
C TYR A 76 11.97 4.78 -25.77
#